data_AF-A0A947EUU8-F1
#
_entry.id   AF-A0A947EUU8-F1
#
_cell.length_a   1.000
_cell.length_b   1.000
_cell.length_c   1.000
_cell.angle_alpha   90.00
_cell.angle_beta   90.00
_cell.angle_gamma   90.00
#
_symmetry.space_group_name_H-M   'P 1'
#
loop_
_entity.id
_entity.type
_entity.pdbx_description
1 polymer ?
#
loop_
_entity_poly.entity_id
_entity_poly.type
_entity_poly.pdbx_seq_one_letter_code
_entity_poly.pdbx_strand_id
1 'polypeptide(L)'
;MNADTLPKNHEARSVYNRMIEVFFYFKSLEDLNETVHEHFMGYGTAAHEFFKNREELMGMARMQAEQLRDQEFTLNRKPVEAKLLDNGTTCLIVEEFELHMHTNEHRLSLRLSTILEHIDNKWVVTHFHGSTPDTDIAEEEAFPEEGLRRKNEELEAKIKERTRELEIEAALERVRASTMAMNSSKDLSNVASALFEQMRLLGGDLFAFGIVLCDKHKNKVEQWHSLGDGGMLSPFTVPVDLDYIHQYRYDQWKAGEKLFSIEIPEDYITQHFELMFELPSVKAAMDQVEAGGAEVTIPKWEIDYGASFSHGYLLVSSLKPFKEDHIFPRFAKVFEQAYTRFLDLQKAEAQAREAQVEAALERVRARTMAMQHSDELAEASHLLDKEVRDLGIKTWGCAFNIYREKDAIEWFGNEQGLLPTYTVPREGIFKEYYDLGQQGETLYVKEFSGAECIAHYEYMSTLPVVGDVLKQLKKTNGSFPSYQIDHVVFFKHGYLLFITREAVPEAYDTFKRFAQVFEQTYTRFLDLQKAEAQAREARIENALEKVRSRSIGMQKSEELREV
;
A
#
# COMPACT_ATOMS: atom_id res chain seq x y z
N MET A 1 1.87 -65.97 -60.18
CA MET A 1 2.80 -64.87 -60.50
C MET A 1 3.84 -65.41 -61.47
N ASN A 2 3.96 -64.83 -62.68
CA ASN A 2 4.95 -65.23 -63.68
C ASN A 2 6.35 -64.73 -63.30
N ALA A 3 7.39 -65.54 -63.51
CA ALA A 3 8.78 -65.20 -63.20
C ALA A 3 9.29 -63.91 -63.90
N ASP A 4 8.68 -63.52 -65.03
CA ASP A 4 8.98 -62.27 -65.77
C ASP A 4 8.48 -60.98 -65.10
N THR A 5 7.65 -61.07 -64.05
CA THR A 5 7.04 -59.89 -63.40
C THR A 5 7.82 -59.37 -62.18
N LEU A 6 8.67 -60.22 -61.59
CA LEU A 6 9.49 -59.89 -60.42
C LEU A 6 10.62 -58.86 -60.72
N PRO A 7 11.37 -58.96 -61.84
CA PRO A 7 12.44 -58.01 -62.16
C PRO A 7 11.90 -56.61 -62.45
N LYS A 8 10.79 -56.51 -63.21
CA LYS A 8 10.18 -55.23 -63.58
C LYS A 8 9.65 -54.43 -62.39
N ASN A 9 9.07 -55.12 -61.40
CA ASN A 9 8.61 -54.47 -60.17
C ASN A 9 9.79 -53.93 -59.34
N HIS A 10 10.91 -54.66 -59.31
CA HIS A 10 12.13 -54.20 -58.63
C HIS A 10 12.74 -52.97 -59.30
N GLU A 11 12.75 -52.90 -60.63
CA GLU A 11 13.24 -51.74 -61.39
C GLU A 11 12.37 -50.50 -61.18
N ALA A 12 11.04 -50.63 -61.27
CA ALA A 12 10.12 -49.53 -60.99
C ALA A 12 10.27 -49.00 -59.55
N ARG A 13 10.38 -49.89 -58.56
CA ARG A 13 10.64 -49.52 -57.16
C ARG A 13 11.98 -48.82 -56.98
N SER A 14 13.01 -49.21 -57.73
CA SER A 14 14.32 -48.55 -57.71
C SER A 14 14.22 -47.09 -58.17
N VAL A 15 13.53 -46.85 -59.30
CA VAL A 15 13.28 -45.49 -59.81
C VAL A 15 12.48 -44.65 -58.81
N TYR A 16 11.43 -45.22 -58.23
CA TYR A 16 10.65 -44.58 -57.18
C TYR A 16 11.48 -44.23 -55.95
N ASN A 17 12.31 -45.15 -55.44
CA ASN A 17 13.15 -44.91 -54.27
C ASN A 17 14.15 -43.78 -54.52
N ARG A 18 14.77 -43.72 -55.71
CA ARG A 18 15.65 -42.61 -56.08
C ARG A 18 14.92 -41.27 -56.05
N MET A 19 13.67 -41.22 -56.52
CA MET A 19 12.85 -40.01 -56.39
C MET A 19 12.59 -39.64 -54.92
N ILE A 20 12.20 -40.59 -54.06
CA ILE A 20 11.98 -40.37 -52.62
C ILE A 20 13.24 -39.89 -51.91
N GLU A 21 14.40 -40.41 -52.31
CA GLU A 21 15.71 -40.00 -51.79
C GLU A 21 16.03 -38.53 -52.08
N VAL A 22 15.56 -37.97 -53.21
CA VAL A 22 15.69 -36.54 -53.48
C VAL A 22 14.84 -35.71 -52.52
N PHE A 23 13.58 -36.10 -52.28
CA PHE A 23 12.64 -35.31 -51.46
C PHE A 23 12.93 -35.35 -49.96
N PHE A 24 13.22 -36.53 -49.41
CA PHE A 24 13.31 -36.71 -47.95
C PHE A 24 14.72 -36.98 -47.44
N TYR A 25 15.67 -37.27 -48.34
CA TYR A 25 17.08 -37.50 -47.98
C TYR A 25 18.02 -36.51 -48.68
N PHE A 26 17.46 -35.53 -49.39
CA PHE A 26 18.16 -34.44 -50.06
C PHE A 26 19.33 -34.92 -50.94
N LYS A 27 19.16 -36.05 -51.63
CA LYS A 27 20.08 -36.52 -52.68
C LYS A 27 20.07 -35.56 -53.88
N SER A 28 20.93 -35.83 -54.87
CA SER A 28 21.14 -34.92 -55.99
C SER A 28 19.85 -34.65 -56.76
N LEU A 29 19.52 -33.37 -56.99
CA LEU A 29 18.39 -32.98 -57.84
C LEU A 29 18.54 -33.54 -59.28
N GLU A 30 19.77 -33.85 -59.71
CA GLU A 30 20.03 -34.45 -61.01
C GLU A 30 19.40 -35.83 -61.16
N ASP A 31 19.16 -36.56 -60.07
CA ASP A 31 18.50 -37.87 -60.09
C ASP A 31 17.08 -37.75 -60.68
N LEU A 32 16.40 -36.61 -60.48
CA LEU A 32 15.08 -36.35 -61.07
C LEU A 32 15.11 -36.28 -62.60
N ASN A 33 16.24 -35.90 -63.21
CA ASN A 33 16.37 -35.90 -64.68
C ASN A 33 16.29 -37.32 -65.27
N GLU A 34 16.71 -38.32 -64.50
CA GLU A 34 16.67 -39.73 -64.88
C GLU A 34 15.39 -40.43 -64.44
N THR A 35 14.84 -40.04 -63.29
CA THR A 35 13.70 -40.74 -62.68
C THR A 35 12.35 -40.14 -63.04
N VAL A 36 12.27 -38.87 -63.47
CA VAL A 36 11.02 -38.17 -63.76
C VAL A 36 10.92 -37.81 -65.24
N HIS A 37 9.78 -38.11 -65.85
CA HIS A 37 9.51 -37.80 -67.25
C HIS A 37 9.43 -36.28 -67.51
N GLU A 38 9.79 -35.81 -68.70
CA GLU A 38 9.79 -34.38 -69.02
C GLU A 38 8.39 -33.75 -68.97
N HIS A 39 7.37 -34.52 -69.39
CA HIS A 39 5.95 -34.16 -69.33
C HIS A 39 5.27 -34.62 -68.02
N PHE A 40 6.04 -34.71 -66.93
CA PHE A 40 5.49 -35.04 -65.61
C PHE A 40 4.41 -34.05 -65.18
N MET A 41 3.35 -34.55 -64.55
CA MET A 41 2.36 -33.72 -63.85
C MET A 41 2.13 -34.29 -62.46
N GLY A 42 1.98 -33.46 -61.43
CA GLY A 42 1.70 -33.96 -60.08
C GLY A 42 1.09 -32.93 -59.15
N TYR A 43 0.52 -33.42 -58.06
CA TYR A 43 -0.01 -32.61 -56.97
C TYR A 43 0.76 -32.89 -55.69
N GLY A 44 1.25 -31.84 -55.03
CA GLY A 44 1.72 -31.90 -53.66
C GLY A 44 0.57 -31.75 -52.66
N THR A 45 0.93 -31.50 -51.40
CA THR A 45 0.00 -31.41 -50.27
C THR A 45 -0.58 -30.02 -50.05
N ALA A 46 0.11 -28.96 -50.49
CA ALA A 46 -0.37 -27.59 -50.33
C ALA A 46 -1.14 -27.10 -51.57
N ALA A 47 -2.06 -26.15 -51.38
CA ALA A 47 -2.97 -25.67 -52.43
C ALA A 47 -2.28 -25.13 -53.70
N HIS A 48 -1.02 -24.69 -53.58
CA HIS A 48 -0.24 -24.14 -54.68
C HIS A 48 0.68 -25.18 -55.35
N GLU A 49 0.75 -26.40 -54.83
CA GLU A 49 1.63 -27.46 -55.31
C GLU A 49 0.99 -28.24 -56.46
N PHE A 50 0.85 -27.59 -57.61
CA PHE A 50 0.51 -28.25 -58.87
C PHE A 50 1.68 -28.11 -59.85
N PHE A 51 2.34 -29.23 -60.13
CA PHE A 51 3.52 -29.30 -60.98
C PHE A 51 3.10 -29.74 -62.39
N LYS A 52 3.47 -28.98 -63.41
CA LYS A 52 3.13 -29.25 -64.83
C LYS A 52 4.27 -29.88 -65.62
N ASN A 53 5.46 -29.88 -65.05
CA ASN A 53 6.67 -30.41 -65.65
C ASN A 53 7.68 -30.74 -64.55
N ARG A 54 8.77 -31.41 -64.95
CA ARG A 54 9.86 -31.78 -64.04
C ARG A 54 10.59 -30.57 -63.44
N GLU A 55 10.72 -29.45 -64.14
CA GLU A 55 11.44 -28.27 -63.63
C GLU A 55 10.73 -27.66 -62.41
N GLU A 56 9.40 -27.55 -62.47
CA GLU A 56 8.58 -27.11 -61.35
C GLU A 56 8.73 -28.04 -60.14
N LEU A 57 8.78 -29.36 -60.38
CA LEU A 57 9.01 -30.34 -59.33
C LEU A 57 10.40 -30.21 -58.69
N MET A 58 11.45 -30.02 -59.51
CA MET A 58 12.81 -29.76 -59.02
C MET A 58 12.90 -28.47 -58.20
N GLY A 59 12.11 -27.45 -58.56
CA GLY A 59 11.96 -26.22 -57.79
C GLY A 59 11.46 -26.46 -56.38
N MET A 60 10.42 -27.28 -56.23
CA MET A 60 9.90 -27.68 -54.91
C MET A 60 10.90 -28.50 -54.11
N ALA A 61 11.54 -29.50 -54.72
CA ALA A 61 12.56 -30.31 -54.05
C ALA A 61 13.71 -29.44 -53.50
N ARG A 62 14.13 -28.41 -54.26
CA ARG A 62 15.13 -27.43 -53.80
C ARG A 62 14.63 -26.62 -52.60
N MET A 63 13.42 -26.07 -52.68
CA MET A 63 12.82 -25.29 -51.59
C MET A 63 12.70 -26.13 -50.31
N GLN A 64 12.23 -27.37 -50.43
CA GLN A 64 12.10 -28.31 -49.31
C GLN A 64 13.47 -28.62 -48.68
N ALA A 65 14.49 -28.89 -49.50
CA ALA A 65 15.86 -29.14 -49.03
C ALA A 65 16.48 -27.92 -48.33
N GLU A 66 16.14 -26.70 -48.76
CA GLU A 66 16.57 -25.47 -48.07
C GLU A 66 15.86 -25.27 -46.73
N GLN A 67 14.55 -25.48 -46.67
CA GLN A 67 13.75 -25.32 -45.45
C GLN A 67 14.09 -26.34 -44.35
N LEU A 68 14.40 -27.58 -44.75
CA LEU A 68 14.67 -28.68 -43.82
C LEU A 68 16.17 -28.89 -43.53
N ARG A 69 17.07 -28.08 -44.12
CA ARG A 69 18.53 -28.25 -44.02
C ARG A 69 19.05 -28.31 -42.58
N ASP A 70 18.48 -27.47 -41.71
CA ASP A 70 18.91 -27.32 -40.31
C ASP A 70 17.92 -27.97 -39.31
N GLN A 71 16.98 -28.78 -39.81
CA GLN A 71 15.95 -29.42 -38.99
C GLN A 71 16.28 -30.90 -38.77
N GLU A 72 16.36 -31.33 -37.51
CA GLU A 72 16.45 -32.76 -37.21
C GLU A 72 15.06 -33.41 -37.29
N PHE A 73 14.88 -34.35 -38.23
CA PHE A 73 13.65 -35.13 -38.36
C PHE A 73 13.92 -36.62 -38.53
N THR A 74 12.93 -37.43 -38.17
CA THR A 74 12.88 -38.86 -38.51
C THR A 74 11.77 -39.11 -39.52
N LEU A 75 12.07 -39.94 -40.51
CA LEU A 75 11.11 -40.36 -41.53
C LEU A 75 10.82 -41.85 -41.36
N ASN A 76 9.57 -42.18 -41.06
CA ASN A 76 9.08 -43.55 -41.04
C ASN A 76 8.29 -43.82 -42.33
N ARG A 77 8.73 -44.81 -43.10
CA ARG A 77 8.18 -45.19 -44.40
C ARG A 77 7.30 -46.42 -44.24
N LYS A 78 6.05 -46.33 -44.69
CA LYS A 78 5.05 -47.41 -44.61
C LYS A 78 4.53 -47.74 -46.02
N PRO A 79 5.17 -48.70 -46.72
CA PRO A 79 4.67 -49.15 -48.02
C PRO A 79 3.25 -49.71 -47.90
N VAL A 80 2.34 -49.23 -48.74
CA VAL A 80 0.93 -49.67 -48.73
C VAL A 80 0.67 -50.67 -49.86
N GLU A 81 0.98 -50.29 -51.10
CA GLU A 81 0.70 -51.10 -52.29
C GLU A 81 1.73 -50.82 -53.38
N ALA A 82 2.13 -51.86 -54.13
CA ALA A 82 2.86 -51.67 -55.39
C ALA A 82 2.35 -52.66 -56.43
N LYS A 83 1.73 -52.12 -57.48
CA LYS A 83 0.96 -52.92 -58.45
C LYS A 83 1.37 -52.57 -59.87
N LEU A 84 1.78 -53.60 -60.62
CA LEU A 84 1.94 -53.50 -62.06
C LEU A 84 0.58 -53.50 -62.76
N LEU A 85 0.42 -52.59 -63.69
CA LEU A 85 -0.76 -52.37 -64.52
C LEU A 85 -0.37 -52.49 -66.01
N ASP A 86 -1.36 -52.49 -66.89
CA ASP A 86 -1.18 -52.50 -68.35
C ASP A 86 -0.14 -53.53 -68.84
N ASN A 87 -0.32 -54.81 -68.51
CA ASN A 87 0.61 -55.90 -68.89
C ASN A 87 2.07 -55.68 -68.44
N GLY A 88 2.31 -54.85 -67.42
CA GLY A 88 3.62 -54.60 -66.82
C GLY A 88 4.40 -53.44 -67.45
N THR A 89 3.73 -52.53 -68.17
CA THR A 89 4.30 -51.26 -68.68
C THR A 89 4.06 -50.08 -67.73
N THR A 90 3.11 -50.18 -66.81
CA THR A 90 2.79 -49.15 -65.81
C THR A 90 2.90 -49.73 -64.40
N CYS A 91 3.30 -48.92 -63.42
CA CYS A 91 3.38 -49.30 -62.02
C CYS A 91 2.75 -48.22 -61.13
N LEU A 92 1.80 -48.61 -60.29
CA LEU A 92 1.28 -47.78 -59.20
C LEU A 92 2.03 -48.15 -57.92
N ILE A 93 2.57 -47.14 -57.22
CA ILE A 93 3.15 -47.29 -55.89
C ILE A 93 2.41 -46.35 -54.94
N VAL A 94 1.91 -46.89 -53.84
CA VAL A 94 1.28 -46.15 -52.75
C VAL A 94 2.12 -46.35 -51.49
N GLU A 95 2.54 -45.26 -50.88
CA GLU A 95 3.34 -45.26 -49.65
C GLU A 95 2.87 -44.15 -48.71
N GLU A 96 2.86 -44.45 -47.42
CA GLU A 96 2.63 -43.48 -46.35
C GLU A 96 3.95 -43.12 -45.68
N PHE A 97 4.07 -41.86 -45.26
CA PHE A 97 5.23 -41.34 -44.56
C PHE A 97 4.77 -40.68 -43.27
N GLU A 98 5.44 -41.00 -42.16
CA GLU A 98 5.34 -40.23 -40.91
C GLU A 98 6.65 -39.49 -40.72
N LEU A 99 6.55 -38.17 -40.77
CA LEU A 99 7.66 -37.25 -40.53
C LEU A 99 7.54 -36.70 -39.11
N HIS A 100 8.55 -36.94 -38.28
CA HIS A 100 8.61 -36.39 -36.93
C HIS A 100 9.74 -35.38 -36.83
N MET A 101 9.39 -34.11 -36.64
CA MET A 101 10.30 -33.00 -36.45
C MET A 101 10.64 -32.88 -34.96
N HIS A 102 11.92 -33.01 -34.59
CA HIS A 102 12.34 -33.01 -33.19
C HIS A 102 12.41 -31.61 -32.57
N THR A 103 12.55 -30.57 -33.40
CA THR A 103 12.74 -29.18 -32.97
C THR A 103 11.49 -28.55 -32.35
N ASN A 104 10.31 -28.99 -32.76
CA ASN A 104 9.01 -28.48 -32.31
C ASN A 104 8.04 -29.60 -31.91
N GLU A 105 8.54 -30.83 -31.75
CA GLU A 105 7.75 -32.06 -31.52
C GLU A 105 6.54 -32.22 -32.47
N HIS A 106 6.68 -31.73 -33.70
CA HIS A 106 5.61 -31.76 -34.67
C HIS A 106 5.63 -33.07 -35.47
N ARG A 107 4.44 -33.66 -35.69
CA ARG A 107 4.26 -34.89 -36.48
C ARG A 107 3.41 -34.60 -37.70
N LEU A 108 3.95 -34.91 -38.87
CA LEU A 108 3.28 -34.76 -40.15
C LEU A 108 3.07 -36.13 -40.78
N SER A 109 1.83 -36.44 -41.13
CA SER A 109 1.49 -37.66 -41.88
C SER A 109 1.29 -37.31 -43.35
N LEU A 110 1.93 -38.05 -44.25
CA LEU A 110 1.87 -37.85 -45.69
C LEU A 110 1.47 -39.15 -46.37
N ARG A 111 0.65 -39.06 -47.41
CA ARG A 111 0.28 -40.17 -48.29
C ARG A 111 0.72 -39.81 -49.69
N LEU A 112 1.41 -40.72 -50.38
CA LEU A 112 1.86 -40.53 -51.75
C LEU A 112 1.38 -41.66 -52.64
N SER A 113 0.67 -41.31 -53.71
CA SER A 113 0.37 -42.22 -54.81
C SER A 113 1.22 -41.83 -56.02
N THR A 114 2.01 -42.74 -56.56
CA THR A 114 2.94 -42.48 -57.67
C THR A 114 2.69 -43.44 -58.81
N ILE A 115 2.62 -42.90 -60.03
CA ILE A 115 2.51 -43.66 -61.28
C ILE A 115 3.85 -43.59 -62.00
N LEU A 116 4.38 -44.76 -62.33
CA LEU A 116 5.55 -44.93 -63.16
C LEU A 116 5.17 -45.63 -64.45
N GLU A 117 5.80 -45.24 -65.55
CA GLU A 117 5.62 -45.85 -66.87
C GLU A 117 6.98 -46.27 -67.44
N HIS A 118 6.97 -47.37 -68.19
CA HIS A 118 8.13 -47.91 -68.86
C HIS A 118 8.19 -47.37 -70.30
N ILE A 119 8.91 -46.26 -70.50
CA ILE A 119 9.01 -45.49 -71.74
C ILE A 119 10.46 -45.57 -72.24
N ASP A 120 10.68 -45.80 -73.54
CA ASP A 120 12.02 -45.87 -74.14
C ASP A 120 13.00 -46.82 -73.42
N ASN A 121 12.53 -48.01 -73.03
CA ASN A 121 13.28 -49.01 -72.27
C ASN A 121 13.76 -48.55 -70.88
N LYS A 122 13.10 -47.57 -70.27
CA LYS A 122 13.38 -47.13 -68.89
C LYS A 122 12.09 -46.87 -68.13
N TRP A 123 12.11 -47.14 -66.82
CA TRP A 123 11.05 -46.70 -65.92
C TRP A 123 11.25 -45.23 -65.57
N VAL A 124 10.17 -44.45 -65.67
CA VAL A 124 10.14 -43.03 -65.28
C VAL A 124 8.84 -42.73 -64.55
N VAL A 125 8.90 -41.81 -63.60
CA VAL A 125 7.73 -41.27 -62.90
C VAL A 125 7.04 -40.28 -63.83
N THR A 126 5.76 -40.53 -64.10
CA THR A 126 4.92 -39.66 -64.94
C THR A 126 3.93 -38.86 -64.12
N HIS A 127 3.53 -39.36 -62.95
CA HIS A 127 2.61 -38.67 -62.05
C HIS A 127 2.84 -39.02 -60.57
N PHE A 128 2.57 -38.07 -59.68
CA PHE A 128 2.26 -38.39 -58.29
C PHE A 128 1.17 -37.46 -57.72
N HIS A 129 0.54 -37.94 -56.66
CA HIS A 129 -0.39 -37.17 -55.84
C HIS A 129 -0.03 -37.37 -54.35
N GLY A 130 0.34 -36.28 -53.68
CA GLY A 130 0.59 -36.20 -52.26
C GLY A 130 -0.63 -35.66 -51.50
N SER A 131 -0.89 -36.15 -50.29
CA SER A 131 -1.91 -35.58 -49.39
C SER A 131 -1.50 -35.71 -47.93
N THR A 132 -1.98 -34.78 -47.09
CA THR A 132 -1.97 -34.90 -45.63
C THR A 132 -3.38 -35.24 -45.14
N PRO A 133 -3.55 -36.12 -44.13
CA PRO A 133 -4.82 -36.20 -43.43
C PRO A 133 -5.09 -34.88 -42.70
N ASP A 134 -6.33 -34.41 -42.74
CA ASP A 134 -6.77 -33.34 -41.86
C ASP A 134 -6.91 -33.91 -40.44
N THR A 135 -6.05 -33.47 -39.54
CA THR A 135 -6.03 -33.94 -38.14
C THR A 135 -7.20 -33.40 -37.31
N ASP A 136 -7.93 -32.41 -37.81
CA ASP A 136 -9.11 -31.85 -37.15
C ASP A 136 -10.41 -32.62 -37.51
N ILE A 137 -10.34 -33.64 -38.38
CA ILE A 137 -11.46 -34.54 -38.74
C ILE A 137 -11.46 -35.78 -37.82
N ALA A 138 -12.58 -36.04 -37.13
CA ALA A 138 -12.78 -37.30 -36.38
C ALA A 138 -12.93 -38.49 -37.35
N GLU A 139 -12.55 -39.71 -36.94
CA GLU A 139 -12.59 -40.93 -37.80
C GLU A 139 -13.95 -41.21 -38.47
N GLU A 140 -15.04 -40.61 -37.98
CA GLU A 140 -16.41 -40.80 -38.45
C GLU A 140 -16.97 -39.63 -39.30
N GLU A 141 -16.17 -38.59 -39.60
CA GLU A 141 -16.61 -37.40 -40.36
C GLU A 141 -15.96 -37.29 -41.75
N ALA A 142 -16.76 -36.96 -42.77
CA ALA A 142 -16.27 -36.67 -44.12
C ALA A 142 -15.95 -35.18 -44.35
N PHE A 143 -16.51 -34.28 -43.51
CA PHE A 143 -16.28 -32.83 -43.52
C PHE A 143 -16.19 -32.31 -42.06
N PRO A 144 -15.19 -31.49 -41.70
CA PRO A 144 -14.87 -31.11 -40.30
C PRO A 144 -15.80 -30.04 -39.68
N GLU A 145 -17.11 -30.09 -39.89
CA GLU A 145 -18.01 -29.04 -39.39
C GLU A 145 -18.12 -29.06 -37.85
N GLU A 146 -18.29 -30.24 -37.26
CA GLU A 146 -18.45 -30.43 -35.81
C GLU A 146 -17.13 -30.17 -35.06
N GLY A 147 -16.01 -30.70 -35.57
CA GLY A 147 -14.67 -30.52 -35.00
C GLY A 147 -14.23 -29.06 -34.95
N LEU A 148 -14.45 -28.31 -36.04
CA LEU A 148 -14.14 -26.88 -36.10
C LEU A 148 -15.03 -26.05 -35.17
N ARG A 149 -16.32 -26.37 -35.08
CA ARG A 149 -17.24 -25.71 -34.14
C ARG A 149 -16.77 -25.90 -32.70
N ARG A 150 -16.45 -27.13 -32.29
CA ARG A 150 -15.96 -27.43 -30.94
C ARG A 150 -14.67 -26.66 -30.62
N LYS A 151 -13.71 -26.62 -31.56
CA LYS A 151 -12.45 -25.90 -31.40
C LYS A 151 -12.66 -24.39 -31.27
N ASN A 152 -13.59 -23.82 -32.04
CA ASN A 152 -13.97 -22.41 -31.90
C ASN A 152 -14.61 -22.12 -30.54
N GLU A 153 -15.55 -22.94 -30.08
CA GLU A 153 -16.18 -22.80 -28.76
C GLU A 153 -15.14 -22.89 -27.62
N GLU A 154 -14.18 -23.82 -27.72
CA GLU A 154 -13.07 -23.94 -26.78
C GLU A 154 -12.16 -22.70 -26.79
N LEU A 155 -11.85 -22.15 -27.97
CA LEU A 155 -11.04 -20.95 -28.11
C LEU A 155 -11.75 -19.71 -27.57
N GLU A 156 -13.05 -19.55 -27.86
CA GLU A 156 -13.87 -18.47 -27.32
C GLU A 156 -13.94 -18.54 -25.78
N ALA A 157 -14.12 -19.74 -25.22
CA ALA A 157 -14.09 -19.93 -23.77
C ALA A 157 -12.74 -19.53 -23.16
N LYS A 158 -11.62 -19.93 -23.78
CA LYS A 158 -10.26 -19.55 -23.34
C LYS A 158 -10.01 -18.05 -23.46
N ILE A 159 -10.49 -17.40 -24.52
CA ILE A 159 -10.37 -15.94 -24.71
C ILE A 159 -11.17 -15.22 -23.62
N LYS A 160 -12.39 -15.69 -23.33
CA LYS A 160 -13.23 -15.10 -22.28
C LYS A 160 -12.60 -15.22 -20.90
N GLU A 161 -12.08 -16.41 -20.55
CA GLU A 161 -11.35 -16.64 -19.30
C GLU A 161 -10.11 -15.74 -19.18
N ARG A 162 -9.28 -15.69 -20.24
CA ARG A 162 -8.09 -14.81 -20.30
C ARG A 162 -8.45 -13.34 -20.16
N THR A 163 -9.51 -12.89 -20.82
CA THR A 163 -9.98 -11.50 -20.76
C THR A 163 -10.43 -11.16 -19.34
N ARG A 164 -11.17 -12.07 -18.69
CA ARG A 164 -11.62 -11.91 -17.32
C ARG A 164 -10.47 -11.83 -16.32
N GLU A 165 -9.45 -12.69 -16.45
CA GLU A 165 -8.25 -12.61 -15.59
C GLU A 165 -7.48 -11.30 -15.77
N LEU A 166 -7.43 -10.76 -16.99
CA LEU A 166 -6.81 -9.45 -17.25
C LEU A 166 -7.60 -8.31 -16.58
N GLU A 167 -8.93 -8.37 -16.55
CA GLU A 167 -9.76 -7.40 -15.84
C GLU A 167 -9.48 -7.43 -14.33
N ILE A 168 -9.42 -8.63 -13.73
CA ILE A 168 -9.12 -8.81 -12.30
C ILE A 168 -7.74 -8.26 -11.97
N GLU A 169 -6.72 -8.56 -12.79
CA GLU A 169 -5.38 -8.07 -12.51
C GLU A 169 -5.22 -6.57 -12.75
N ALA A 170 -5.92 -5.99 -13.74
CA ALA A 170 -5.99 -4.54 -13.90
C ALA A 170 -6.64 -3.85 -12.69
N ALA A 171 -7.68 -4.47 -12.11
CA ALA A 171 -8.33 -3.97 -10.91
C ALA A 171 -7.38 -4.01 -9.69
N LEU A 172 -6.68 -5.13 -9.48
CA LEU A 172 -5.66 -5.25 -8.43
C LEU A 172 -4.54 -4.19 -8.60
N GLU A 173 -4.11 -3.93 -9.83
CA GLU A 173 -3.07 -2.95 -10.11
C GLU A 173 -3.50 -1.51 -9.81
N ARG A 174 -4.78 -1.15 -10.03
CA ARG A 174 -5.30 0.15 -9.62
C ARG A 174 -5.23 0.34 -8.10
N VAL A 175 -5.52 -0.70 -7.33
CA VAL A 175 -5.38 -0.66 -5.86
C VAL A 175 -3.91 -0.55 -5.42
N ARG A 176 -3.01 -1.28 -6.09
CA ARG A 176 -1.54 -1.15 -5.86
C ARG A 176 -1.05 0.25 -6.19
N ALA A 177 -1.52 0.86 -7.28
CA ALA A 177 -1.15 2.22 -7.66
C ALA A 177 -1.56 3.24 -6.57
N SER A 178 -2.79 3.13 -6.04
CA SER A 178 -3.24 3.96 -4.91
C SER A 178 -2.37 3.75 -3.67
N THR A 179 -1.94 2.51 -3.41
CA THR A 179 -1.04 2.18 -2.30
C THR A 179 0.33 2.85 -2.46
N MET A 180 0.90 2.81 -3.66
CA MET A 180 2.19 3.44 -3.95
C MET A 180 2.13 4.98 -3.86
N ALA A 181 0.95 5.57 -4.09
CA ALA A 181 0.72 7.00 -4.01
C ALA A 181 0.55 7.54 -2.57
N MET A 182 0.46 6.67 -1.55
CA MET A 182 0.33 7.10 -0.15
C MET A 182 1.58 7.85 0.31
N ASN A 183 1.40 9.08 0.81
CA ASN A 183 2.45 9.94 1.37
C ASN A 183 2.30 10.16 2.88
N SER A 184 1.11 9.90 3.43
CA SER A 184 0.81 9.97 4.85
C SER A 184 -0.10 8.83 5.28
N SER A 185 -0.16 8.55 6.58
CA SER A 185 -1.09 7.56 7.13
C SER A 185 -2.56 7.89 6.84
N LYS A 186 -2.89 9.16 6.57
CA LYS A 186 -4.24 9.60 6.21
C LYS A 186 -4.69 9.13 4.82
N ASP A 187 -3.77 8.71 3.97
CA ASP A 187 -4.08 8.28 2.59
C ASP A 187 -4.68 6.86 2.49
N LEU A 188 -4.72 6.10 3.58
CA LEU A 188 -5.27 4.75 3.60
C LEU A 188 -6.74 4.72 3.15
N SER A 189 -7.53 5.76 3.46
CA SER A 189 -8.93 5.89 3.04
C SER A 189 -9.10 5.96 1.52
N ASN A 190 -8.13 6.52 0.80
CA ASN A 190 -8.12 6.57 -0.66
C ASN A 190 -7.91 5.16 -1.24
N VAL A 191 -7.03 4.36 -0.62
CA VAL A 191 -6.82 2.96 -1.02
C VAL A 191 -8.05 2.12 -0.75
N ALA A 192 -8.69 2.28 0.41
CA ALA A 192 -9.94 1.61 0.75
C ALA A 192 -11.05 1.95 -0.25
N SER A 193 -11.20 3.22 -0.63
CA SER A 193 -12.16 3.67 -1.64
C SER A 193 -11.89 3.05 -3.01
N ALA A 194 -10.62 3.04 -3.45
CA ALA A 194 -10.24 2.43 -4.73
C ALA A 194 -10.51 0.92 -4.74
N LEU A 195 -10.18 0.23 -3.64
CA LEU A 195 -10.45 -1.19 -3.45
C LEU A 195 -11.95 -1.49 -3.58
N PHE A 196 -12.78 -0.70 -2.90
CA PHE A 196 -14.23 -0.83 -2.98
C PHE A 196 -14.76 -0.66 -4.40
N GLU A 197 -14.34 0.41 -5.08
CA GLU A 197 -14.77 0.69 -6.46
C GLU A 197 -14.40 -0.45 -7.41
N GLN A 198 -13.17 -0.96 -7.31
CA GLN A 198 -12.70 -2.07 -8.14
C GLN A 198 -13.49 -3.36 -7.89
N MET A 199 -13.80 -3.66 -6.63
CA MET A 199 -14.61 -4.83 -6.27
C MET A 199 -16.03 -4.72 -6.83
N ARG A 200 -16.65 -3.55 -6.73
CA ARG A 200 -17.98 -3.29 -7.32
C ARG A 200 -17.97 -3.44 -8.85
N LEU A 201 -16.93 -2.95 -9.52
CA LEU A 201 -16.79 -3.05 -10.99
C LEU A 201 -16.58 -4.50 -11.46
N LEU A 202 -15.92 -5.33 -10.66
CA LEU A 202 -15.77 -6.76 -10.96
C LEU A 202 -17.08 -7.54 -10.77
N GLY A 203 -18.13 -6.94 -10.24
CA GLY A 203 -19.47 -7.53 -10.21
C GLY A 203 -19.88 -8.02 -8.83
N GLY A 204 -21.05 -8.66 -8.76
CA GLY A 204 -21.76 -8.98 -7.52
C GLY A 204 -22.85 -7.95 -7.21
N ASP A 205 -24.00 -8.44 -6.71
CA ASP A 205 -25.02 -7.58 -6.13
C ASP A 205 -24.56 -7.25 -4.70
N LEU A 206 -23.55 -6.37 -4.61
CA LEU A 206 -22.87 -6.05 -3.37
C LEU A 206 -23.73 -5.06 -2.58
N PHE A 207 -24.13 -5.48 -1.38
CA PHE A 207 -24.81 -4.62 -0.43
C PHE A 207 -23.81 -3.71 0.28
N ALA A 208 -22.72 -4.32 0.79
CA ALA A 208 -21.70 -3.61 1.53
C ALA A 208 -20.31 -4.19 1.27
N PHE A 209 -19.32 -3.35 1.48
CA PHE A 209 -17.92 -3.75 1.55
C PHE A 209 -17.31 -3.15 2.80
N GLY A 210 -16.50 -3.92 3.52
CA GLY A 210 -15.84 -3.43 4.70
C GLY A 210 -14.41 -3.90 4.86
N ILE A 211 -13.66 -3.16 5.66
CA ILE A 211 -12.38 -3.57 6.21
C ILE A 211 -12.61 -3.76 7.70
N VAL A 212 -12.37 -4.97 8.19
CA VAL A 212 -12.49 -5.30 9.59
C VAL A 212 -11.10 -5.51 10.17
N LEU A 213 -10.66 -4.59 11.01
CA LEU A 213 -9.38 -4.66 11.71
C LEU A 213 -9.56 -5.41 13.03
N CYS A 214 -8.78 -6.47 13.20
CA CYS A 214 -8.88 -7.39 14.32
C CYS A 214 -7.63 -7.31 15.19
N ASP A 215 -7.83 -7.42 16.51
CA ASP A 215 -6.75 -7.55 17.49
C ASP A 215 -6.97 -8.86 18.27
N LYS A 216 -5.94 -9.69 18.35
CA LYS A 216 -6.01 -11.01 19.01
C LYS A 216 -6.24 -10.92 20.52
N HIS A 217 -6.02 -9.75 21.11
CA HIS A 217 -6.08 -9.50 22.54
C HIS A 217 -7.27 -8.64 22.97
N LYS A 218 -8.07 -8.15 22.01
CA LYS A 218 -9.24 -7.32 22.30
C LYS A 218 -10.51 -8.06 21.89
N ASN A 219 -11.53 -8.02 22.75
CA ASN A 219 -12.86 -8.56 22.46
C ASN A 219 -13.71 -7.60 21.60
N LYS A 220 -13.06 -6.84 20.71
CA LYS A 220 -13.70 -5.86 19.86
C LYS A 220 -12.90 -5.68 18.59
N VAL A 221 -13.60 -5.46 17.49
CA VAL A 221 -13.03 -5.16 16.17
C VAL A 221 -13.35 -3.73 15.78
N GLU A 222 -12.48 -3.13 14.99
CA GLU A 222 -12.77 -1.86 14.33
C GLU A 222 -13.22 -2.15 12.89
N GLN A 223 -14.33 -1.58 12.48
CA GLN A 223 -14.92 -1.81 11.17
C GLN A 223 -15.03 -0.51 10.40
N TRP A 224 -14.69 -0.59 9.13
CA TRP A 224 -14.85 0.46 8.15
C TRP A 224 -15.75 -0.10 7.07
N HIS A 225 -16.90 0.50 6.80
CA HIS A 225 -17.87 -0.02 5.83
C HIS A 225 -18.23 1.01 4.78
N SER A 226 -18.51 0.55 3.58
CA SER A 226 -19.20 1.31 2.53
C SER A 226 -20.59 0.70 2.34
N LEU A 227 -21.62 1.54 2.38
CA LEU A 227 -23.01 1.14 2.12
C LEU A 227 -23.43 1.65 0.74
N GLY A 228 -23.55 0.74 -0.23
CA GLY A 228 -23.95 1.08 -1.59
C GLY A 228 -23.14 2.23 -2.21
N ASP A 229 -23.84 3.25 -2.74
CA ASP A 229 -23.22 4.42 -3.40
C ASP A 229 -22.84 5.56 -2.42
N GLY A 230 -23.05 5.38 -1.11
CA GLY A 230 -22.83 6.42 -0.09
C GLY A 230 -21.38 6.67 0.30
N GLY A 231 -20.44 5.85 -0.16
CA GLY A 231 -19.02 5.91 0.22
C GLY A 231 -18.74 5.30 1.60
N MET A 232 -17.49 5.46 2.06
CA MET A 232 -17.04 4.89 3.34
C MET A 232 -17.59 5.65 4.54
N LEU A 233 -18.17 4.91 5.48
CA LEU A 233 -18.57 5.36 6.79
C LEU A 233 -17.35 5.71 7.66
N SER A 234 -17.58 6.58 8.64
CA SER A 234 -16.66 6.74 9.77
C SER A 234 -16.46 5.38 10.47
N PRO A 235 -15.23 5.06 10.89
CA PRO A 235 -14.95 3.78 11.54
C PRO A 235 -15.71 3.65 12.85
N PHE A 236 -16.20 2.44 13.11
CA PHE A 236 -16.93 2.12 14.33
C PHE A 236 -16.40 0.83 14.96
N THR A 237 -16.55 0.71 16.27
CA THR A 237 -16.09 -0.46 17.02
C THR A 237 -17.26 -1.37 17.33
N VAL A 238 -17.06 -2.68 17.15
CA VAL A 238 -18.06 -3.72 17.42
C VAL A 238 -17.48 -4.80 18.34
N PRO A 239 -18.18 -5.22 19.41
CA PRO A 239 -17.78 -6.36 20.22
C PRO A 239 -17.74 -7.65 19.39
N VAL A 240 -16.73 -8.50 19.62
CA VAL A 240 -16.63 -9.78 18.89
C VAL A 240 -17.80 -10.72 19.25
N ASP A 241 -18.26 -10.65 20.49
CA ASP A 241 -19.35 -11.43 21.07
C ASP A 241 -20.73 -10.77 20.91
N LEU A 242 -20.87 -9.75 20.05
CA LEU A 242 -22.16 -9.09 19.80
C LEU A 242 -23.23 -10.10 19.34
N ASP A 243 -22.85 -10.97 18.40
CA ASP A 243 -23.69 -12.01 17.83
C ASP A 243 -22.82 -13.15 17.24
N TYR A 244 -23.49 -14.19 16.72
CA TYR A 244 -22.80 -15.33 16.13
C TYR A 244 -22.06 -14.98 14.83
N ILE A 245 -22.48 -13.93 14.12
CA ILE A 245 -21.91 -13.51 12.83
C ILE A 245 -20.52 -12.91 13.08
N HIS A 246 -20.42 -11.94 13.99
CA HIS A 246 -19.16 -11.32 14.39
C HIS A 246 -18.21 -12.32 15.02
N GLN A 247 -18.72 -13.18 15.91
CA GLN A 247 -17.94 -14.23 16.55
C GLN A 247 -17.35 -15.20 15.50
N TYR A 248 -18.19 -15.69 14.58
CA TYR A 248 -17.76 -16.57 13.50
C TYR A 248 -16.69 -15.93 12.62
N ARG A 249 -16.94 -14.71 12.10
CA ARG A 249 -16.00 -14.01 11.21
C ARG A 249 -14.64 -13.80 11.91
N TYR A 250 -14.63 -13.42 13.19
CA TYR A 250 -13.41 -13.27 13.98
C TYR A 250 -12.67 -14.60 14.21
N ASP A 251 -13.39 -15.68 14.51
CA ASP A 251 -12.79 -17.00 14.74
C ASP A 251 -12.16 -17.57 13.46
N GLN A 252 -12.79 -17.38 12.30
CA GLN A 252 -12.21 -17.76 10.99
C GLN A 252 -10.91 -17.00 10.71
N TRP A 253 -10.92 -15.68 10.91
CA TRP A 253 -9.71 -14.86 10.80
C TRP A 253 -8.61 -15.32 11.77
N LYS A 254 -8.98 -15.57 13.03
CA LYS A 254 -8.04 -16.00 14.09
C LYS A 254 -7.43 -17.36 13.79
N ALA A 255 -8.18 -18.26 13.16
CA ALA A 255 -7.71 -19.56 12.68
C ALA A 255 -6.77 -19.45 11.46
N GLY A 256 -6.76 -18.30 10.77
CA GLY A 256 -5.93 -18.06 9.59
C GLY A 256 -6.58 -18.51 8.28
N GLU A 257 -7.90 -18.68 8.27
CA GLU A 257 -8.63 -19.04 7.06
C GLU A 257 -8.58 -17.90 6.05
N LYS A 258 -8.10 -18.19 4.83
CA LYS A 258 -7.86 -17.17 3.81
C LYS A 258 -9.15 -16.61 3.22
N LEU A 259 -10.15 -17.47 3.06
CA LEU A 259 -11.47 -17.15 2.55
C LEU A 259 -12.48 -17.95 3.36
N PHE A 260 -13.49 -17.26 3.88
CA PHE A 260 -14.62 -17.88 4.56
C PHE A 260 -15.90 -17.18 4.13
N SER A 261 -17.03 -17.83 4.33
CA SER A 261 -18.33 -17.23 4.12
C SER A 261 -19.33 -17.65 5.18
N ILE A 262 -20.36 -16.83 5.35
CA ILE A 262 -21.52 -17.12 6.19
C ILE A 262 -22.78 -16.59 5.50
N GLU A 263 -23.79 -17.43 5.39
CA GLU A 263 -25.11 -17.04 4.92
C GLU A 263 -25.93 -16.52 6.11
N ILE A 264 -26.50 -15.33 5.97
CA ILE A 264 -27.33 -14.69 6.99
C ILE A 264 -28.79 -14.69 6.49
N PRO A 265 -29.63 -15.58 7.03
CA PRO A 265 -31.04 -15.66 6.64
C PRO A 265 -31.88 -14.52 7.23
N GLU A 266 -33.08 -14.31 6.67
CA GLU A 266 -34.00 -13.20 6.98
C GLU A 266 -34.34 -13.05 8.46
N ASP A 267 -34.56 -14.18 9.15
CA ASP A 267 -34.90 -14.18 10.57
C ASP A 267 -33.77 -13.64 11.46
N TYR A 268 -32.52 -13.74 11.01
CA TYR A 268 -31.33 -13.35 11.79
C TYR A 268 -30.74 -12.01 11.36
N ILE A 269 -30.85 -11.63 10.08
CA ILE A 269 -30.27 -10.38 9.59
C ILE A 269 -30.93 -9.17 10.26
N THR A 270 -32.24 -9.22 10.48
CA THR A 270 -32.97 -8.15 11.17
C THR A 270 -32.43 -7.93 12.59
N GLN A 271 -32.26 -9.01 13.36
CA GLN A 271 -31.71 -8.96 14.71
C GLN A 271 -30.25 -8.45 14.72
N HIS A 272 -29.43 -8.86 13.75
CA HIS A 272 -28.05 -8.40 13.61
C HIS A 272 -27.97 -6.88 13.48
N PHE A 273 -28.76 -6.30 12.56
CA PHE A 273 -28.79 -4.85 12.36
C PHE A 273 -29.37 -4.11 13.57
N GLU A 274 -30.40 -4.65 14.24
CA GLU A 274 -30.92 -4.08 15.49
C GLU A 274 -29.84 -3.98 16.57
N LEU A 275 -29.10 -5.06 16.84
CA LEU A 275 -27.99 -5.09 17.81
C LEU A 275 -26.87 -4.12 17.42
N MET A 276 -26.52 -4.06 16.14
CA MET A 276 -25.53 -3.13 15.63
C MET A 276 -25.94 -1.68 15.85
N PHE A 277 -27.19 -1.32 15.54
CA PHE A 277 -27.70 0.04 15.73
C PHE A 277 -27.90 0.44 17.19
N GLU A 278 -27.86 -0.48 18.15
CA GLU A 278 -27.84 -0.12 19.58
C GLU A 278 -26.47 0.40 20.04
N LEU A 279 -25.39 0.04 19.35
CA LEU A 279 -24.02 0.39 19.73
C LEU A 279 -23.77 1.91 19.57
N PRO A 280 -23.20 2.59 20.60
CA PRO A 280 -22.92 4.03 20.52
C PRO A 280 -22.01 4.43 19.36
N SER A 281 -21.01 3.59 19.05
CA SER A 281 -20.09 3.79 17.92
C SER A 281 -20.79 3.75 16.57
N VAL A 282 -21.74 2.82 16.40
CA VAL A 282 -22.51 2.65 15.16
C VAL A 282 -23.55 3.77 15.02
N LYS A 283 -24.26 4.14 16.10
CA LYS A 283 -25.18 5.28 16.10
C LYS A 283 -24.50 6.55 15.61
N ALA A 284 -23.33 6.86 16.16
CA ALA A 284 -22.56 8.03 15.76
C ALA A 284 -22.16 8.00 14.27
N ALA A 285 -21.87 6.82 13.72
CA ALA A 285 -21.60 6.66 12.29
C ALA A 285 -22.87 6.85 11.45
N MET A 286 -24.02 6.31 11.88
CA MET A 286 -25.30 6.42 11.17
C MET A 286 -25.88 7.84 11.20
N ASP A 287 -25.72 8.58 12.30
CA ASP A 287 -26.13 9.98 12.40
C ASP A 287 -25.45 10.84 11.31
N GLN A 288 -24.20 10.51 10.94
CA GLN A 288 -23.48 11.19 9.85
C GLN A 288 -24.04 10.84 8.48
N VAL A 289 -24.47 9.59 8.28
CA VAL A 289 -25.10 9.14 7.03
C VAL A 289 -26.44 9.83 6.82
N GLU A 290 -27.26 9.88 7.87
CA GLU A 290 -28.55 10.56 7.86
C GLU A 290 -28.39 12.06 7.61
N ALA A 291 -27.41 12.71 8.26
CA ALA A 291 -27.07 14.11 8.00
C ALA A 291 -26.59 14.35 6.54
N GLY A 292 -26.01 13.32 5.91
CA GLY A 292 -25.61 13.32 4.50
C GLY A 292 -26.76 13.06 3.51
N GLY A 293 -27.97 12.75 3.99
CA GLY A 293 -29.16 12.51 3.17
C GLY A 293 -29.19 11.13 2.48
N ALA A 294 -28.37 10.19 2.91
CA ALA A 294 -28.38 8.81 2.41
C ALA A 294 -29.29 7.93 3.27
N GLU A 295 -30.09 7.08 2.63
CA GLU A 295 -31.03 6.18 3.30
C GLU A 295 -30.47 4.75 3.29
N VAL A 296 -30.31 4.14 4.47
CA VAL A 296 -29.78 2.77 4.61
C VAL A 296 -30.94 1.78 4.61
N THR A 297 -31.04 0.98 3.55
CA THR A 297 -32.03 -0.10 3.47
C THR A 297 -31.42 -1.40 3.98
N ILE A 298 -31.99 -1.99 5.03
CA ILE A 298 -31.54 -3.28 5.55
C ILE A 298 -31.98 -4.39 4.59
N PRO A 299 -31.05 -5.26 4.12
CA PRO A 299 -31.41 -6.36 3.26
C PRO A 299 -32.15 -7.46 4.05
N LYS A 300 -32.99 -8.21 3.36
CA LYS A 300 -33.70 -9.36 3.94
C LYS A 300 -32.84 -10.62 4.00
N TRP A 301 -31.71 -10.65 3.31
CA TRP A 301 -30.83 -11.81 3.23
C TRP A 301 -29.50 -11.37 2.65
N GLU A 302 -28.40 -11.91 3.14
CA GLU A 302 -27.08 -11.70 2.54
C GLU A 302 -26.15 -12.89 2.78
N ILE A 303 -25.11 -13.00 1.95
CA ILE A 303 -23.93 -13.80 2.25
C ILE A 303 -22.77 -12.85 2.47
N ASP A 304 -22.08 -13.02 3.58
CA ASP A 304 -20.78 -12.41 3.76
C ASP A 304 -19.68 -13.31 3.28
N TYR A 305 -18.72 -12.71 2.61
CA TYR A 305 -17.43 -13.30 2.33
C TYR A 305 -16.37 -12.53 3.09
N GLY A 306 -15.55 -13.26 3.85
CA GLY A 306 -14.39 -12.72 4.55
C GLY A 306 -13.11 -13.19 3.89
N ALA A 307 -12.26 -12.25 3.47
CA ALA A 307 -10.93 -12.54 2.95
C ALA A 307 -9.85 -12.01 3.92
N SER A 308 -9.17 -12.93 4.60
CA SER A 308 -8.26 -12.61 5.70
C SER A 308 -6.92 -12.05 5.22
N PHE A 309 -6.39 -11.11 6.01
CA PHE A 309 -5.01 -10.65 6.03
C PHE A 309 -4.49 -10.61 7.48
N SER A 310 -3.20 -10.33 7.67
CA SER A 310 -2.54 -10.42 8.99
C SER A 310 -3.21 -9.63 10.12
N HIS A 311 -3.86 -8.51 9.82
CA HIS A 311 -4.45 -7.59 10.80
C HIS A 311 -5.98 -7.55 10.77
N GLY A 312 -6.63 -8.42 9.99
CA GLY A 312 -8.07 -8.37 9.82
C GLY A 312 -8.57 -9.13 8.60
N TYR A 313 -9.75 -8.77 8.11
CA TYR A 313 -10.29 -9.33 6.88
C TYR A 313 -11.05 -8.26 6.07
N LEU A 314 -11.07 -8.42 4.75
CA LEU A 314 -12.02 -7.72 3.90
C LEU A 314 -13.37 -8.43 4.02
N LEU A 315 -14.43 -7.65 4.22
CA LEU A 315 -15.80 -8.12 4.30
C LEU A 315 -16.53 -7.72 3.03
N VAL A 316 -17.16 -8.68 2.36
CA VAL A 316 -17.96 -8.46 1.16
C VAL A 316 -19.34 -9.03 1.42
N SER A 317 -20.35 -8.17 1.59
CA SER A 317 -21.73 -8.59 1.84
C SER A 317 -22.50 -8.54 0.51
N SER A 318 -23.01 -9.69 0.07
CA SER A 318 -23.71 -9.81 -1.22
C SER A 318 -25.11 -10.36 -1.09
N LEU A 319 -26.03 -9.79 -1.88
CA LEU A 319 -27.44 -10.19 -1.96
C LEU A 319 -27.66 -11.37 -2.92
N LYS A 320 -26.59 -11.89 -3.54
CA LYS A 320 -26.60 -13.11 -4.35
C LYS A 320 -25.27 -13.86 -4.17
N PRO A 321 -25.23 -15.19 -4.37
CA PRO A 321 -23.97 -15.93 -4.34
C PRO A 321 -22.95 -15.37 -5.34
N PHE A 322 -21.77 -15.02 -4.85
CA PHE A 322 -20.68 -14.50 -5.65
C PHE A 322 -19.91 -15.66 -6.29
N LYS A 323 -20.02 -15.81 -7.62
CA LYS A 323 -19.43 -16.95 -8.35
C LYS A 323 -17.90 -16.93 -8.40
N GLU A 324 -17.29 -15.76 -8.26
CA GLU A 324 -15.85 -15.53 -8.38
C GLU A 324 -15.22 -15.15 -7.03
N ASP A 325 -15.70 -15.72 -5.91
CA ASP A 325 -15.23 -15.40 -4.55
C ASP A 325 -13.73 -15.68 -4.34
N HIS A 326 -13.15 -16.59 -5.14
CA HIS A 326 -11.72 -16.88 -5.20
C HIS A 326 -10.83 -15.65 -5.48
N ILE A 327 -11.38 -14.53 -5.97
CA ILE A 327 -10.62 -13.28 -6.18
C ILE A 327 -10.38 -12.52 -4.87
N PHE A 328 -11.23 -12.67 -3.85
CA PHE A 328 -11.16 -11.86 -2.63
C PHE A 328 -9.84 -11.99 -1.87
N PRO A 329 -9.24 -13.19 -1.73
CA PRO A 329 -7.91 -13.33 -1.14
C PRO A 329 -6.80 -12.56 -1.88
N ARG A 330 -6.91 -12.39 -3.20
CA ARG A 330 -5.95 -11.58 -3.98
C ARG A 330 -6.05 -10.11 -3.59
N PHE A 331 -7.26 -9.60 -3.43
CA PHE A 331 -7.51 -8.24 -2.95
C PHE A 331 -7.10 -8.03 -1.49
N ALA A 332 -7.38 -8.99 -0.61
CA ALA A 332 -6.93 -8.94 0.79
C ALA A 332 -5.40 -8.86 0.88
N LYS A 333 -4.68 -9.59 0.03
CA LYS A 333 -3.21 -9.50 -0.06
C LYS A 333 -2.71 -8.14 -0.54
N VAL A 334 -3.39 -7.51 -1.50
CA VAL A 334 -3.01 -6.15 -1.94
C VAL A 334 -3.31 -5.13 -0.84
N PHE A 335 -4.46 -5.25 -0.18
CA PHE A 335 -4.80 -4.38 0.95
C PHE A 335 -3.83 -4.56 2.13
N GLU A 336 -3.37 -5.78 2.40
CA GLU A 336 -2.36 -6.06 3.43
C GLU A 336 -1.06 -5.26 3.20
N GLN A 337 -0.63 -5.13 1.95
CA GLN A 337 0.53 -4.31 1.60
C GLN A 337 0.27 -2.82 1.90
N ALA A 338 -0.92 -2.33 1.58
CA ALA A 338 -1.33 -0.97 1.90
C ALA A 338 -1.40 -0.71 3.40
N TYR A 339 -1.96 -1.65 4.16
CA TYR A 339 -2.07 -1.55 5.59
C TYR A 339 -0.69 -1.60 6.27
N THR A 340 0.21 -2.45 5.78
CA THR A 340 1.62 -2.47 6.25
C THR A 340 2.29 -1.12 6.01
N ARG A 341 2.14 -0.55 4.80
CA ARG A 341 2.66 0.80 4.48
C ARG A 341 2.05 1.87 5.39
N PHE A 342 0.76 1.77 5.69
CA PHE A 342 0.09 2.66 6.64
C PHE A 342 0.74 2.61 8.03
N LEU A 343 1.00 1.41 8.56
CA LEU A 343 1.67 1.25 9.86
C LEU A 343 3.10 1.80 9.83
N ASP A 344 3.84 1.57 8.75
CA ASP A 344 5.18 2.12 8.56
C ASP A 344 5.15 3.67 8.51
N LEU A 345 4.18 4.25 7.81
CA LEU A 345 3.98 5.70 7.75
C LEU A 345 3.62 6.29 9.13
N GLN A 346 2.68 5.67 9.87
CA GLN A 346 2.35 6.10 11.24
C GLN A 346 3.58 6.09 12.15
N LYS A 347 4.40 5.04 12.04
CA LYS A 347 5.65 4.94 12.80
C LYS A 347 6.63 6.03 12.40
N ALA A 348 6.81 6.29 11.11
CA ALA A 348 7.70 7.34 10.62
C ALA A 348 7.22 8.74 11.04
N GLU A 349 5.92 9.01 10.97
CA GLU A 349 5.28 10.25 11.44
C GLU A 349 5.49 10.46 12.94
N ALA A 350 5.28 9.42 13.76
CA ALA A 350 5.51 9.48 15.21
C ALA A 350 6.99 9.71 15.54
N GLN A 351 7.91 9.05 14.84
CA GLN A 351 9.35 9.26 15.01
C GLN A 351 9.79 10.68 14.59
N ALA A 352 9.26 11.20 13.48
CA ALA A 352 9.52 12.57 13.05
C ALA A 352 9.01 13.58 14.08
N ARG A 353 7.82 13.35 14.64
CA ARG A 353 7.26 14.17 15.72
C ARG A 353 8.15 14.15 16.96
N GLU A 354 8.58 12.99 17.40
CA GLU A 354 9.46 12.84 18.57
C GLU A 354 10.82 13.53 18.35
N ALA A 355 11.41 13.39 17.16
CA ALA A 355 12.66 14.07 16.81
C ALA A 355 12.51 15.60 16.80
N GLN A 356 11.37 16.13 16.36
CA GLN A 356 11.08 17.57 16.45
C GLN A 356 11.02 18.05 17.90
N VAL A 357 10.35 17.29 18.78
CA VAL A 357 10.27 17.61 20.22
C VAL A 357 11.65 17.58 20.86
N GLU A 358 12.46 16.55 20.62
CA GLU A 358 13.83 16.49 21.15
C GLU A 358 14.72 17.63 20.63
N ALA A 359 14.62 17.98 19.35
CA ALA A 359 15.37 19.12 18.80
C ALA A 359 14.96 20.45 19.47
N ALA A 360 13.67 20.63 19.75
CA ALA A 360 13.15 21.79 20.45
C ALA A 360 13.65 21.87 21.90
N LEU A 361 13.61 20.75 22.63
CA LEU A 361 14.16 20.65 23.99
C LEU A 361 15.66 20.95 24.02
N GLU A 362 16.42 20.43 23.03
CA GLU A 362 17.86 20.64 22.96
C GLU A 362 18.22 22.10 22.63
N ARG A 363 17.42 22.81 21.82
CA ARG A 363 17.59 24.26 21.62
C ARG A 363 17.45 25.04 22.93
N VAL A 364 16.51 24.67 23.79
CA VAL A 364 16.35 25.29 25.11
C VAL A 364 17.51 24.94 26.04
N ARG A 365 17.98 23.68 26.05
CA ARG A 365 19.18 23.27 26.81
C ARG A 365 20.43 24.03 26.35
N ALA A 366 20.64 24.16 25.05
CA ALA A 366 21.76 24.90 24.49
C ALA A 366 21.72 26.39 24.89
N ARG A 367 20.54 27.04 24.80
CA ARG A 367 20.37 28.43 25.25
C ARG A 367 20.66 28.59 26.74
N THR A 368 20.25 27.61 27.55
CA THR A 368 20.53 27.54 28.99
C THR A 368 22.03 27.47 29.27
N MET A 369 22.75 26.57 28.59
CA MET A 369 24.19 26.42 28.75
C MET A 369 24.97 27.68 28.32
N ALA A 370 24.43 28.41 27.34
CA ALA A 370 25.03 29.64 26.86
C ALA A 370 24.86 30.84 27.81
N MET A 371 23.98 30.77 28.80
CA MET A 371 23.75 31.87 29.76
C MET A 371 25.03 32.25 30.52
N GLN A 372 25.36 33.55 30.48
CA GLN A 372 26.50 34.16 31.18
C GLN A 372 26.06 35.03 32.36
N HIS A 373 24.86 35.60 32.27
CA HIS A 373 24.28 36.47 33.29
C HIS A 373 22.91 36.00 33.74
N SER A 374 22.55 36.30 34.99
CA SER A 374 21.27 35.87 35.56
C SER A 374 20.05 36.59 34.97
N ASP A 375 20.22 37.77 34.37
CA ASP A 375 19.16 38.52 33.68
C ASP A 375 18.73 37.89 32.34
N GLU A 376 19.49 36.92 31.82
CA GLU A 376 19.17 36.18 30.59
C GLU A 376 18.05 35.12 30.74
N LEU A 377 17.56 34.86 31.97
CA LEU A 377 16.53 33.84 32.21
C LEU A 377 15.24 34.10 31.42
N ALA A 378 14.84 35.37 31.28
CA ALA A 378 13.64 35.74 30.54
C ALA A 378 13.75 35.38 29.05
N GLU A 379 14.94 35.53 28.45
CA GLU A 379 15.18 35.15 27.06
C GLU A 379 15.12 33.63 26.85
N ALA A 380 15.72 32.87 27.78
CA ALA A 380 15.68 31.40 27.74
C ALA A 380 14.23 30.88 27.83
N SER A 381 13.41 31.51 28.65
CA SER A 381 11.98 31.18 28.72
C SER A 381 11.20 31.61 27.48
N HIS A 382 11.51 32.76 26.89
CA HIS A 382 10.86 33.19 25.65
C HIS A 382 11.15 32.21 24.51
N LEU A 383 12.39 31.71 24.45
CA LEU A 383 12.74 30.64 23.51
C LEU A 383 11.90 29.39 23.77
N LEU A 384 11.77 28.95 25.03
CA LEU A 384 10.96 27.77 25.37
C LEU A 384 9.52 27.89 24.84
N ASP A 385 8.87 29.01 25.09
CA ASP A 385 7.51 29.30 24.62
C ASP A 385 7.44 29.29 23.08
N LYS A 386 8.41 29.91 22.41
CA LYS A 386 8.52 29.87 20.95
C LYS A 386 8.65 28.42 20.44
N GLU A 387 9.52 27.63 21.04
CA GLU A 387 9.74 26.22 20.64
C GLU A 387 8.48 25.37 20.81
N VAL A 388 7.70 25.59 21.87
CA VAL A 388 6.40 24.94 22.06
C VAL A 388 5.41 25.32 20.96
N ARG A 389 5.39 26.60 20.54
CA ARG A 389 4.54 27.08 19.43
C ARG A 389 5.00 26.55 18.07
N ASP A 390 6.30 26.47 17.83
CA ASP A 390 6.89 25.93 16.60
C ASP A 390 6.61 24.42 16.45
N LEU A 391 6.32 23.71 17.55
CA LEU A 391 5.78 22.35 17.53
C LEU A 391 4.29 22.29 17.14
N GLY A 392 3.68 23.40 16.73
CA GLY A 392 2.28 23.47 16.30
C GLY A 392 1.27 23.47 17.45
N ILE A 393 1.72 23.59 18.71
CA ILE A 393 0.84 23.70 19.87
C ILE A 393 0.39 25.16 19.97
N LYS A 394 -0.91 25.41 19.79
CA LYS A 394 -1.48 26.76 19.79
C LYS A 394 -1.67 27.27 21.22
N THR A 395 -0.61 27.82 21.79
CA THR A 395 -0.69 28.48 23.10
C THR A 395 -1.14 29.94 22.94
N TRP A 396 -2.05 30.38 23.81
CA TRP A 396 -2.41 31.80 23.96
C TRP A 396 -1.30 32.56 24.69
N GLY A 397 -0.66 31.92 25.65
CA GLY A 397 0.50 32.44 26.35
C GLY A 397 1.12 31.37 27.23
N CYS A 398 2.36 31.63 27.61
CA CYS A 398 3.12 30.78 28.50
C CYS A 398 3.65 31.62 29.65
N ALA A 399 3.69 31.03 30.84
CA ALA A 399 4.30 31.64 31.99
C ALA A 399 5.27 30.69 32.66
N PHE A 400 6.24 31.24 33.37
CA PHE A 400 6.94 30.49 34.39
C PHE A 400 6.81 31.23 35.72
N ASN A 401 6.48 30.45 36.73
CA ASN A 401 6.22 30.92 38.08
C ASN A 401 7.27 30.36 39.01
N ILE A 402 7.87 31.22 39.82
CA ILE A 402 8.94 30.86 40.75
C ILE A 402 8.49 31.15 42.17
N TYR A 403 8.52 30.12 43.02
CA TYR A 403 8.09 30.22 44.40
C TYR A 403 9.04 31.06 45.24
N ARG A 404 8.47 31.93 46.09
CA ARG A 404 9.15 32.59 47.21
C ARG A 404 8.46 32.23 48.52
N GLU A 405 8.99 32.75 49.64
CA GLU A 405 8.49 32.42 50.98
C GLU A 405 7.00 32.72 51.19
N LYS A 406 6.49 33.85 50.67
CA LYS A 406 5.11 34.32 50.92
C LYS A 406 4.25 34.50 49.66
N ASP A 407 4.88 34.50 48.50
CA ASP A 407 4.29 34.83 47.20
C ASP A 407 5.09 34.14 46.08
N ALA A 408 4.87 34.50 44.83
CA ALA A 408 5.70 34.03 43.71
C ALA A 408 5.96 35.14 42.70
N ILE A 409 7.01 34.99 41.90
CA ILE A 409 7.26 35.84 40.73
C ILE A 409 6.79 35.08 39.51
N GLU A 410 6.07 35.78 38.63
CA GLU A 410 5.65 35.25 37.36
C GLU A 410 6.21 36.10 36.22
N TRP A 411 6.70 35.40 35.21
CA TRP A 411 7.02 35.95 33.90
C TRP A 411 6.02 35.36 32.92
N PHE A 412 5.34 36.23 32.19
CA PHE A 412 4.35 35.82 31.21
C PHE A 412 4.76 36.31 29.83
N GLY A 413 4.64 35.43 28.84
CA GLY A 413 4.90 35.72 27.43
C GLY A 413 3.77 35.23 26.54
N ASN A 414 3.59 35.89 25.40
CA ASN A 414 2.72 35.44 24.34
C ASN A 414 3.31 35.82 22.96
N GLU A 415 2.50 35.79 21.89
CA GLU A 415 2.91 36.24 20.54
C GLU A 415 3.36 37.70 20.46
N GLN A 416 2.92 38.56 21.38
CA GLN A 416 3.25 39.98 21.39
C GLN A 416 4.55 40.28 22.16
N GLY A 417 5.12 39.27 22.82
CA GLY A 417 6.36 39.37 23.59
C GLY A 417 6.18 39.03 25.07
N LEU A 418 7.17 39.41 25.87
CA LEU A 418 7.18 39.24 27.33
C LEU A 418 6.53 40.44 28.02
N LEU A 419 5.68 40.17 29.01
CA LEU A 419 5.21 41.17 29.95
C LEU A 419 6.30 41.50 30.98
N PRO A 420 6.28 42.71 31.57
CA PRO A 420 7.10 42.98 32.75
C PRO A 420 6.76 41.98 33.86
N THR A 421 7.80 41.51 34.57
CA THR A 421 7.65 40.57 35.68
C THR A 421 6.72 41.10 36.75
N TYR A 422 5.88 40.24 37.29
CA TYR A 422 4.93 40.61 38.34
C TYR A 422 4.92 39.60 39.47
N THR A 423 4.40 40.03 40.62
CA THR A 423 4.25 39.19 41.80
C THR A 423 2.82 38.69 41.86
N VAL A 424 2.67 37.39 42.11
CA VAL A 424 1.36 36.75 42.34
C VAL A 424 1.24 36.33 43.81
N PRO A 425 0.08 36.56 44.44
CA PRO A 425 -0.13 36.22 45.85
C PRO A 425 -0.25 34.71 46.02
N ARG A 426 -0.02 34.21 47.24
CA ARG A 426 -0.29 32.81 47.60
C ARG A 426 -1.77 32.60 47.94
N GLU A 427 -2.65 33.03 47.05
CA GLU A 427 -4.10 33.05 47.22
C GLU A 427 -4.83 32.63 45.93
N GLY A 428 -6.09 32.20 46.06
CA GLY A 428 -6.91 31.76 44.94
C GLY A 428 -6.24 30.66 44.12
N ILE A 429 -6.28 30.80 42.79
CA ILE A 429 -5.73 29.83 41.84
C ILE A 429 -4.22 29.60 42.02
N PHE A 430 -3.46 30.62 42.40
CA PHE A 430 -2.02 30.49 42.62
C PHE A 430 -1.69 29.67 43.88
N LYS A 431 -2.56 29.74 44.90
CA LYS A 431 -2.44 28.87 46.07
C LYS A 431 -2.71 27.42 45.70
N GLU A 432 -3.76 27.18 44.92
CA GLU A 432 -4.09 25.84 44.42
C GLU A 432 -2.94 25.24 43.63
N TYR A 433 -2.38 25.98 42.66
CA TYR A 433 -1.21 25.54 41.89
C TYR A 433 -0.01 25.27 42.80
N TYR A 434 0.28 26.15 43.77
CA TYR A 434 1.37 25.90 44.71
C TYR A 434 1.18 24.62 45.53
N ASP A 435 0.00 24.43 46.13
CA ASP A 435 -0.29 23.28 46.98
C ASP A 435 -0.13 21.96 46.21
N LEU A 436 -0.61 21.90 44.96
CA LEU A 436 -0.45 20.75 44.07
C LEU A 436 1.02 20.47 43.76
N GLY A 437 1.80 21.51 43.44
CA GLY A 437 3.24 21.37 43.23
C GLY A 437 3.97 20.86 44.47
N GLN A 438 3.57 21.30 45.68
CA GLN A 438 4.14 20.79 46.94
C GLN A 438 3.77 19.34 47.24
N GLN A 439 2.64 18.85 46.70
CA GLN A 439 2.21 17.46 46.83
C GLN A 439 2.98 16.52 45.88
N GLY A 440 3.79 17.06 44.97
CA GLY A 440 4.56 16.28 44.00
C GLY A 440 3.80 15.96 42.72
N GLU A 441 2.71 16.67 42.44
CA GLU A 441 2.03 16.59 41.14
C GLU A 441 2.98 17.00 40.02
N THR A 442 2.83 16.39 38.84
CA THR A 442 3.69 16.68 37.67
C THR A 442 2.99 17.53 36.61
N LEU A 443 1.68 17.39 36.50
CA LEU A 443 0.82 18.13 35.60
C LEU A 443 -0.55 18.34 36.27
N TYR A 444 -1.05 19.56 36.23
CA TYR A 444 -2.44 19.89 36.52
C TYR A 444 -3.08 20.59 35.33
N VAL A 445 -4.27 20.16 34.95
CA VAL A 445 -5.05 20.74 33.86
C VAL A 445 -6.30 21.37 34.44
N LYS A 446 -6.39 22.68 34.34
CA LYS A 446 -7.53 23.45 34.83
C LYS A 446 -8.26 24.10 33.67
N GLU A 447 -9.47 23.61 33.40
CA GLU A 447 -10.39 24.21 32.44
C GLU A 447 -11.21 25.32 33.12
N PHE A 448 -11.25 26.49 32.49
CA PHE A 448 -12.12 27.60 32.89
C PHE A 448 -13.18 27.81 31.81
N SER A 449 -14.45 27.84 32.22
CA SER A 449 -15.57 28.05 31.29
C SER A 449 -16.58 29.09 31.79
N GLY A 450 -17.15 29.85 30.86
CA GLY A 450 -18.22 30.81 31.10
C GLY A 450 -17.88 31.85 32.17
N ALA A 451 -18.73 31.94 33.19
CA ALA A 451 -18.62 32.93 34.26
C ALA A 451 -17.37 32.71 35.14
N GLU A 452 -16.89 31.46 35.28
CA GLU A 452 -15.68 31.16 36.05
C GLU A 452 -14.44 31.76 35.39
N CYS A 453 -14.33 31.65 34.05
CA CYS A 453 -13.23 32.23 33.28
C CYS A 453 -13.22 33.76 33.38
N ILE A 454 -14.39 34.39 33.26
CA ILE A 454 -14.51 35.84 33.42
C ILE A 454 -14.09 36.26 34.84
N ALA A 455 -14.56 35.55 35.87
CA ALA A 455 -14.18 35.82 37.25
C ALA A 455 -12.67 35.67 37.50
N HIS A 456 -12.02 34.68 36.87
CA HIS A 456 -10.58 34.51 36.89
C HIS A 456 -9.85 35.74 36.34
N TYR A 457 -10.26 36.23 35.16
CA TYR A 457 -9.67 37.44 34.57
C TYR A 457 -9.96 38.72 35.37
N GLU A 458 -11.13 38.84 36.00
CA GLU A 458 -11.44 39.96 36.91
C GLU A 458 -10.54 39.94 38.14
N TYR A 459 -10.32 38.76 38.74
CA TYR A 459 -9.36 38.60 39.83
C TYR A 459 -7.94 38.96 39.39
N MET A 460 -7.47 38.43 38.26
CA MET A 460 -6.16 38.77 37.69
C MET A 460 -6.01 40.27 37.40
N SER A 461 -7.11 40.96 37.09
CA SER A 461 -7.15 42.41 36.87
C SER A 461 -6.90 43.26 38.12
N THR A 462 -7.01 42.65 39.31
CA THR A 462 -6.69 43.30 40.59
C THR A 462 -5.19 43.28 40.91
N LEU A 463 -4.42 42.42 40.24
CA LEU A 463 -3.00 42.25 40.53
C LEU A 463 -2.15 43.40 39.97
N PRO A 464 -1.05 43.78 40.65
CA PRO A 464 -0.11 44.77 40.14
C PRO A 464 0.50 44.33 38.80
N VAL A 465 0.77 45.30 37.92
CA VAL A 465 1.37 45.11 36.58
C VAL A 465 0.45 44.37 35.60
N VAL A 466 0.17 43.09 35.83
CA VAL A 466 -0.66 42.28 34.92
C VAL A 466 -2.10 42.81 34.85
N GLY A 467 -2.61 43.40 35.94
CA GLY A 467 -3.97 43.88 35.97
C GLY A 467 -4.23 45.08 35.06
N ASP A 468 -3.23 45.94 34.83
CA ASP A 468 -3.37 47.06 33.91
C ASP A 468 -3.34 46.60 32.45
N VAL A 469 -2.52 45.59 32.14
CA VAL A 469 -2.51 44.91 30.84
C VAL A 469 -3.86 44.27 30.55
N LEU A 470 -4.43 43.55 31.52
CA LEU A 470 -5.72 42.88 31.37
C LEU A 470 -6.88 43.88 31.24
N LYS A 471 -6.87 44.99 32.01
CA LYS A 471 -7.86 46.07 31.84
C LYS A 471 -7.79 46.69 30.45
N GLN A 472 -6.59 46.85 29.88
CA GLN A 472 -6.43 47.33 28.50
C GLN A 472 -6.96 46.31 27.49
N LEU A 473 -6.67 45.02 27.69
CA LEU A 473 -7.19 43.94 26.86
C LEU A 473 -8.73 43.90 26.88
N LYS A 474 -9.36 44.05 28.05
CA LYS A 474 -10.82 44.15 28.20
C LYS A 474 -11.40 45.33 27.43
N LYS A 475 -10.74 46.49 27.48
CA LYS A 475 -11.17 47.69 26.73
C LYS A 475 -11.08 47.48 25.22
N THR A 476 -10.01 46.84 24.74
CA THR A 476 -9.81 46.56 23.31
C THR A 476 -10.80 45.51 22.78
N ASN A 477 -11.01 44.43 23.54
CA ASN A 477 -11.83 43.29 23.10
C ASN A 477 -13.32 43.42 23.50
N GLY A 478 -13.69 44.45 24.25
CA GLY A 478 -15.02 44.66 24.82
C GLY A 478 -15.37 43.75 26.01
N SER A 479 -14.77 42.57 26.10
CA SER A 479 -14.96 41.60 27.20
C SER A 479 -13.71 40.75 27.44
N PHE A 480 -13.67 40.04 28.57
CA PHE A 480 -12.66 39.00 28.82
C PHE A 480 -13.00 37.71 28.08
N PRO A 481 -12.00 36.85 27.80
CA PRO A 481 -12.26 35.50 27.34
C PRO A 481 -13.22 34.77 28.28
N SER A 482 -14.09 33.95 27.71
CA SER A 482 -15.02 33.09 28.45
C SER A 482 -14.53 31.64 28.53
N TYR A 483 -13.39 31.32 27.94
CA TYR A 483 -12.84 29.97 27.89
C TYR A 483 -11.32 29.97 27.80
N GLN A 484 -10.67 29.17 28.65
CA GLN A 484 -9.25 28.83 28.54
C GLN A 484 -8.97 27.51 29.26
N ILE A 485 -7.84 26.88 28.95
CA ILE A 485 -7.32 25.72 29.66
C ILE A 485 -5.89 26.01 30.09
N ASP A 486 -5.64 25.95 31.39
CA ASP A 486 -4.33 26.07 32.00
C ASP A 486 -3.68 24.69 32.12
N HIS A 487 -2.47 24.56 31.61
CA HIS A 487 -1.64 23.37 31.75
C HIS A 487 -0.45 23.73 32.63
N VAL A 488 -0.54 23.35 33.90
CA VAL A 488 0.45 23.66 34.93
C VAL A 488 1.37 22.47 35.09
N VAL A 489 2.63 22.60 34.66
CA VAL A 489 3.64 21.55 34.82
C VAL A 489 4.67 21.97 35.85
N PHE A 490 4.80 21.15 36.89
CA PHE A 490 5.57 21.50 38.08
C PHE A 490 7.04 21.11 37.93
N PHE A 491 7.90 21.91 38.55
CA PHE A 491 9.31 21.61 38.78
C PHE A 491 9.69 22.05 40.19
N LYS A 492 10.89 21.69 40.65
CA LYS A 492 11.31 21.88 42.06
C LYS A 492 11.10 23.29 42.63
N HIS A 493 11.26 24.32 41.81
CA HIS A 493 11.24 25.73 42.26
C HIS A 493 9.98 26.49 41.84
N GLY A 494 9.01 25.83 41.20
CA GLY A 494 7.92 26.54 40.54
C GLY A 494 7.09 25.68 39.59
N TYR A 495 6.47 26.34 38.61
CA TYR A 495 5.77 25.67 37.52
C TYR A 495 5.90 26.45 36.21
N LEU A 496 5.80 25.73 35.08
CA LEU A 496 5.45 26.35 33.80
C LEU A 496 3.94 26.28 33.62
N LEU A 497 3.39 27.33 33.02
CA LEU A 497 1.98 27.44 32.67
C LEU A 497 1.89 27.57 31.16
N PHE A 498 1.14 26.67 30.51
CA PHE A 498 0.75 26.80 29.10
C PHE A 498 -0.76 27.01 29.02
N ILE A 499 -1.19 28.12 28.43
CA ILE A 499 -2.62 28.42 28.28
C ILE A 499 -3.04 28.11 26.85
N THR A 500 -4.05 27.27 26.66
CA THR A 500 -4.63 26.99 25.34
C THR A 500 -6.13 27.32 25.31
N ARG A 501 -6.70 27.32 24.10
CA ARG A 501 -8.15 27.51 23.86
C ARG A 501 -8.87 26.22 23.46
N GLU A 502 -8.11 25.14 23.29
CA GLU A 502 -8.59 23.82 22.92
C GLU A 502 -7.83 22.78 23.74
N ALA A 503 -8.47 21.64 24.01
CA ALA A 503 -7.84 20.54 24.73
C ALA A 503 -6.68 19.98 23.89
N VAL A 504 -5.51 19.82 24.52
CA VAL A 504 -4.28 19.32 23.86
C VAL A 504 -3.67 18.14 24.63
N PRO A 505 -4.43 17.05 24.89
CA PRO A 505 -3.93 15.90 25.66
C PRO A 505 -2.64 15.30 25.08
N GLU A 506 -2.45 15.36 23.76
CA GLU A 506 -1.24 14.93 23.06
C GLU A 506 0.01 15.78 23.39
N ALA A 507 -0.16 17.00 23.91
CA ALA A 507 0.93 17.89 24.29
C ALA A 507 1.40 17.70 25.75
N TYR A 508 0.65 16.96 26.57
CA TYR A 508 0.91 16.87 28.01
C TYR A 508 2.29 16.29 28.33
N ASP A 509 2.74 15.30 27.57
CA ASP A 509 4.08 14.74 27.76
C ASP A 509 5.19 15.73 27.39
N THR A 510 4.99 16.42 26.26
CA THR A 510 5.87 17.51 25.80
C THR A 510 6.00 18.60 26.87
N PHE A 511 4.90 19.07 27.46
CA PHE A 511 4.93 20.10 28.51
C PHE A 511 5.76 19.66 29.73
N LYS A 512 5.57 18.42 30.22
CA LYS A 512 6.35 17.89 31.35
C LYS A 512 7.85 17.86 31.03
N ARG A 513 8.22 17.47 29.80
CA ARG A 513 9.62 17.44 29.36
C ARG A 513 10.23 18.85 29.29
N PHE A 514 9.46 19.84 28.83
CA PHE A 514 9.89 21.25 28.87
C PHE A 514 10.08 21.75 30.31
N ALA A 515 9.21 21.38 31.25
CA ALA A 515 9.40 21.72 32.68
C ALA A 515 10.69 21.13 33.26
N GLN A 516 11.02 19.89 32.91
CA GLN A 516 12.28 19.26 33.33
C GLN A 516 13.51 19.98 32.75
N VAL A 517 13.48 20.39 31.49
CA VAL A 517 14.55 21.20 30.89
C VAL A 517 14.63 22.56 31.58
N PHE A 518 13.50 23.20 31.82
CA PHE A 518 13.45 24.49 32.49
C PHE A 518 13.96 24.44 33.94
N GLU A 519 13.77 23.34 34.65
CA GLU A 519 14.35 23.14 35.99
C GLU A 519 15.88 23.26 35.95
N GLN A 520 16.52 22.72 34.90
CA GLN A 520 17.96 22.87 34.68
C GLN A 520 18.32 24.33 34.36
N THR A 521 17.51 25.00 33.55
CA THR A 521 17.65 26.44 33.27
C THR A 521 17.60 27.28 34.53
N TYR A 522 16.63 27.01 35.39
CA TYR A 522 16.46 27.74 36.64
C TYR A 522 17.59 27.44 37.63
N THR A 523 18.05 26.18 37.69
CA THR A 523 19.23 25.82 38.50
C THR A 523 20.47 26.59 38.05
N ARG A 524 20.72 26.68 36.73
CA ARG A 524 21.82 27.46 36.17
C ARG A 524 21.70 28.95 36.50
N PHE A 525 20.49 29.49 36.45
CA PHE A 525 20.21 30.86 36.88
C PHE A 525 20.60 31.09 38.34
N LEU A 526 20.24 30.19 39.25
CA LEU A 526 20.61 30.30 40.67
C LEU A 526 22.13 30.26 40.86
N ASP A 527 22.83 29.39 40.12
CA ASP A 527 24.30 29.31 40.15
C ASP A 527 24.95 30.62 39.66
N LEU A 528 24.41 31.22 38.59
CA LEU A 528 24.87 32.51 38.07
C LEU A 528 24.64 33.64 39.08
N GLN A 529 23.46 33.71 39.71
CA GLN A 529 23.19 34.71 40.76
C GLN A 529 24.19 34.60 41.92
N LYS A 530 24.49 33.37 42.34
CA LYS A 530 25.49 33.13 43.39
C LYS A 530 26.89 33.58 42.96
N ALA A 531 27.30 33.25 41.74
CA ALA A 531 28.60 33.65 41.20
C ALA A 531 28.72 35.18 41.06
N GLU A 532 27.68 35.86 40.59
CA GLU A 532 27.61 37.31 40.47
C GLU A 532 27.70 38.01 41.83
N ALA A 533 27.00 37.49 42.84
CA ALA A 533 27.06 38.01 44.21
C ALA A 533 28.47 37.89 44.80
N GLN A 534 29.11 36.72 44.65
CA GLN A 534 30.49 36.49 45.10
C GLN A 534 31.49 37.39 44.38
N ALA A 535 31.34 37.58 43.06
CA ALA A 535 32.20 38.48 42.30
C ALA A 535 32.05 39.94 42.74
N ARG A 536 30.83 40.37 43.11
CA ARG A 536 30.57 41.69 43.68
C ARG A 536 31.25 41.86 45.04
N GLU A 537 31.12 40.89 45.93
CA GLU A 537 31.75 40.91 47.26
C GLU A 537 33.27 40.95 47.15
N ALA A 538 33.87 40.10 46.33
CA ALA A 538 35.32 40.10 46.08
C ALA A 538 35.82 41.44 45.52
N ARG A 539 35.05 42.11 44.66
CA ARG A 539 35.38 43.48 44.17
C ARG A 539 35.36 44.50 45.31
N ILE A 540 34.37 44.41 46.21
CA ILE A 540 34.27 45.29 47.38
C ILE A 540 35.46 45.03 48.32
N GLU A 541 35.77 43.77 48.64
CA GLU A 541 36.91 43.43 49.49
C GLU A 541 38.24 43.89 48.89
N ASN A 542 38.46 43.69 47.59
CA ASN A 542 39.67 44.17 46.92
C ASN A 542 39.76 45.71 46.95
N ALA A 543 38.65 46.42 46.75
CA ALA A 543 38.61 47.88 46.88
C ALA A 543 38.94 48.32 48.32
N LEU A 544 38.36 47.66 49.33
CA LEU A 544 38.64 47.93 50.73
C LEU A 544 40.10 47.65 51.08
N GLU A 545 40.69 46.57 50.56
CA GLU A 545 42.08 46.21 50.80
C GLU A 545 43.05 47.20 50.14
N LYS A 546 42.72 47.73 48.95
CA LYS A 546 43.49 48.83 48.34
C LYS A 546 43.46 50.09 49.21
N VAL A 547 42.29 50.45 49.73
CA VAL A 547 42.14 51.60 50.65
C VAL A 547 42.95 51.37 51.93
N ARG A 548 42.89 50.17 52.53
CA ARG A 548 43.69 49.81 53.71
C ARG A 548 45.19 49.85 53.43
N SER A 549 45.64 49.24 52.33
CA SER A 549 47.05 49.23 51.92
C SER A 549 47.55 50.66 51.71
N ARG A 550 46.79 51.52 51.02
CA ARG A 550 47.15 52.93 50.82
C ARG A 550 47.19 53.70 52.15
N SER A 551 46.23 53.47 53.04
CA SER A 551 46.16 54.10 54.36
C SER A 551 47.33 53.70 55.27
N ILE A 552 47.73 52.42 55.26
CA ILE A 552 48.85 51.90 56.08
C ILE A 552 50.21 52.31 55.50
N GLY A 553 50.33 52.40 54.17
CA GLY A 553 51.54 52.82 53.48
C GLY A 553 51.80 54.33 53.50
N MET A 554 50.91 55.12 54.12
CA MET A 554 50.96 56.56 54.14
C MET A 554 52.11 57.06 55.04
N GLN A 555 53.03 57.87 54.49
CA GLN A 555 54.19 58.42 55.20
C GLN A 555 54.03 59.91 55.52
N LYS A 556 53.16 60.63 54.82
CA LYS A 556 52.90 62.07 55.02
C LYS A 556 51.40 62.37 55.02
N SER A 557 50.97 63.37 55.78
CA SER A 557 49.55 63.74 55.89
C SER A 557 48.91 64.24 54.58
N GLU A 558 49.72 64.71 53.64
CA GLU A 558 49.26 65.18 52.32
C GLU A 558 48.79 64.04 51.41
N GLU A 559 49.28 62.81 51.65
CA GLU A 559 48.96 61.60 50.89
C GLU A 559 47.54 61.06 51.19
N LEU A 560 46.82 61.65 52.17
CA LEU A 560 45.43 61.32 52.50
C LEU A 560 44.48 61.57 51.31
N ARG A 561 44.83 62.49 50.40
CA ARG A 561 44.05 62.74 49.17
C ARG A 561 44.14 61.62 48.14
N GLU A 562 45.05 60.67 48.35
CA GLU A 562 45.33 59.55 47.44
C GLU A 562 44.75 58.22 47.95
N VAL A 563 44.09 58.24 49.12
CA VAL A 563 43.26 57.18 49.72
C VAL A 563 41.80 57.44 49.34
#